data_AF-A0A2D8D1J8-F1
#
_entry.id   AF-A0A2D8D1J8-F1
#
_cell.length_a   1.000
_cell.length_b   1.000
_cell.length_c   1.000
_cell.angle_alpha   90.00
_cell.angle_beta   90.00
_cell.angle_gamma   90.00
#
_symmetry.space_group_name_H-M   'P 1'
#
loop_
_entity.id
_entity.type
_entity.pdbx_description
1 polymer ?
#
loop_
_entity_poly.entity_id
_entity_poly.type
_entity_poly.pdbx_seq_one_letter_code
_entity_poly.pdbx_strand_id
1 'polypeptide(L)'
;ENDAIIELALMQVVVESEGDNLVHKVISWTKPEEWLQDPGREIPEKIAFLTGITDDAVAGQRIDDDRVLEVLSKADLIIAHNARFDRAFIEQRYLELGPRPWACSMSEIDWLTLEMDGKNLGYLLMQSGRFYPAHHAANDVWSLFKLLTSTPLRFQLLDARCCLDLLLEASDAETYRVEALNAPYGFKDRLKSRGYKWDPKKKVWWTELGYPAYLDERDWFAELGLPSFAAIPIDATQRHL
;
A
#
# COMPACT_ATOMS: atom_id res chain seq x y z
N GLU A 1 -10.27 -18.56 9.28
CA GLU A 1 -8.92 -18.80 9.81
C GLU A 1 -8.12 -17.53 9.58
N ASN A 2 -7.38 -17.05 10.57
CA ASN A 2 -6.56 -15.84 10.39
C ASN A 2 -5.25 -16.25 9.75
N ASP A 3 -4.86 -15.59 8.66
CA ASP A 3 -3.51 -15.70 8.10
C ASP A 3 -2.48 -15.24 9.15
N ALA A 4 -1.25 -15.72 9.05
CA ALA A 4 -0.17 -15.41 9.99
C ALA A 4 1.07 -14.96 9.23
N ILE A 5 1.83 -14.03 9.79
CA ILE A 5 3.11 -13.60 9.23
C ILE A 5 4.09 -14.76 9.34
N ILE A 6 4.73 -15.13 8.22
CA ILE A 6 5.81 -16.14 8.17
C ILE A 6 7.18 -15.53 7.83
N GLU A 7 7.18 -14.34 7.25
CA GLU A 7 8.37 -13.59 6.87
C GLU A 7 8.03 -12.09 6.97
N LEU A 8 8.98 -11.29 7.43
CA LEU A 8 8.88 -9.83 7.47
C LEU A 8 10.23 -9.24 7.08
N ALA A 9 10.22 -8.20 6.24
CA ALA A 9 11.41 -7.42 5.97
C ALA A 9 11.12 -5.92 6.04
N LEU A 10 12.08 -5.15 6.52
CA LEU A 10 11.99 -3.69 6.64
C LEU A 10 13.26 -3.03 6.09
N MET A 11 13.08 -1.87 5.45
CA MET A 11 14.17 -1.02 4.99
C MET A 11 13.90 0.41 5.45
N GLN A 12 14.87 1.01 6.11
CA GLN A 12 14.82 2.42 6.49
C GLN A 12 15.37 3.25 5.34
N VAL A 13 14.64 4.29 4.97
CA VAL A 13 15.03 5.24 3.93
C VAL A 13 14.83 6.63 4.49
N VAL A 14 15.88 7.46 4.41
CA VAL A 14 15.80 8.87 4.77
C VAL A 14 15.79 9.69 3.49
N VAL A 15 14.79 10.55 3.38
CA VAL A 15 14.58 11.45 2.24
C VAL A 15 14.64 12.89 2.71
N GLU A 16 15.15 13.76 1.85
CA GLU A 16 15.14 15.20 2.03
C GLU A 16 14.41 15.84 0.85
N SER A 17 13.48 16.75 1.14
CA SER A 17 12.78 17.52 0.11
C SER A 17 13.69 18.62 -0.42
N GLU A 18 13.78 18.75 -1.75
CA GLU A 18 14.48 19.83 -2.42
C GLU A 18 13.49 20.91 -2.89
N GLY A 19 13.80 22.18 -2.61
CA GLY A 19 13.08 23.32 -3.19
C GLY A 19 11.59 23.41 -2.81
N ASP A 20 10.71 23.17 -3.77
CA ASP A 20 9.25 23.31 -3.66
C ASP A 20 8.54 22.08 -3.07
N ASN A 21 9.30 21.13 -2.50
CA ASN A 21 8.85 19.86 -1.93
C ASN A 21 8.27 18.87 -2.95
N LEU A 22 8.45 19.09 -4.25
CA LEU A 22 8.00 18.14 -5.28
C LEU A 22 9.08 17.13 -5.68
N VAL A 23 10.34 17.41 -5.35
CA VAL A 23 11.49 16.54 -5.63
C VAL A 23 12.13 16.14 -4.31
N HIS A 24 12.40 14.85 -4.14
CA HIS A 24 12.98 14.27 -2.96
C HIS A 24 14.27 13.55 -3.30
N LYS A 25 15.27 13.78 -2.47
CA LYS A 25 16.55 13.11 -2.56
C LYS A 25 16.65 12.06 -1.46
N VAL A 26 16.92 10.82 -1.85
CA VAL A 26 17.31 9.78 -0.88
C VAL A 26 18.72 10.11 -0.38
N ILE A 27 18.83 10.48 0.89
CA ILE A 27 20.12 10.84 1.51
C ILE A 27 20.79 9.64 2.19
N SER A 28 20.00 8.67 2.68
CA SER A 28 20.53 7.41 3.22
C SER A 28 19.48 6.31 3.21
N TRP A 29 19.94 5.06 3.25
CA TRP A 29 19.08 3.88 3.37
C TRP A 29 19.84 2.70 3.99
N THR A 30 19.13 1.76 4.60
CA THR A 30 19.69 0.52 5.16
C THR A 30 19.50 -0.65 4.21
N LYS A 31 20.29 -1.71 4.34
CA LYS A 31 19.89 -2.99 3.72
C LYS A 31 18.55 -3.45 4.33
N PRO A 32 17.73 -4.23 3.60
CA PRO A 32 16.58 -4.88 4.21
C PRO A 32 17.02 -5.72 5.40
N GLU A 33 16.43 -5.47 6.56
CA GLU A 33 16.47 -6.37 7.71
C GLU A 33 15.33 -7.37 7.54
N GLU A 34 15.61 -8.67 7.67
CA GLU A 34 14.66 -9.74 7.38
C GLU A 34 14.56 -10.70 8.56
N TRP A 35 13.35 -11.22 8.78
CA TRP A 35 13.05 -12.19 9.83
C TRP A 35 12.05 -13.22 9.34
N LEU A 36 12.25 -14.46 9.77
CA LEU A 36 11.26 -15.52 9.65
C LEU A 36 10.44 -15.64 10.94
N GLN A 37 9.23 -16.18 10.81
CA GLN A 37 8.33 -16.42 11.93
C GLN A 37 7.71 -17.81 11.80
N ASP A 38 7.89 -18.63 12.84
CA ASP A 38 7.11 -19.85 13.00
C ASP A 38 5.63 -19.49 13.22
N PRO A 39 4.71 -19.87 12.32
CA PRO A 39 3.29 -19.57 12.50
C PRO A 39 2.60 -20.54 13.48
N GLY A 40 3.31 -21.55 14.01
CA GLY A 40 2.77 -22.57 14.92
C GLY A 40 1.79 -23.55 14.27
N ARG A 41 1.74 -23.58 12.94
CA ARG A 41 0.90 -24.45 12.12
C ARG A 41 1.57 -24.71 10.77
N GLU A 42 1.13 -25.76 10.09
CA GLU A 42 1.63 -26.09 8.76
C GLU A 42 1.39 -24.94 7.76
N ILE A 43 2.43 -24.59 7.00
CA ILE A 43 2.33 -23.63 5.90
C ILE A 43 1.56 -24.29 4.75
N PRO A 44 0.47 -23.67 4.24
CA PRO A 44 -0.26 -24.22 3.11
C PRO A 44 0.66 -24.43 1.90
N GLU A 45 0.56 -25.59 1.23
CA GLU A 45 1.43 -25.96 0.10
C GLU A 45 1.55 -24.86 -0.97
N LYS A 46 0.45 -24.15 -1.26
CA LYS A 46 0.44 -23.04 -2.21
C LYS A 46 1.33 -21.88 -1.76
N ILE A 47 1.35 -21.55 -0.48
CA ILE A 47 2.19 -20.49 0.08
C ILE A 47 3.65 -20.92 0.05
N ALA A 48 3.94 -22.16 0.47
CA ALA A 48 5.29 -22.72 0.39
C ALA A 48 5.81 -22.75 -1.05
N PHE A 49 4.98 -23.11 -2.03
CA PHE A 49 5.33 -23.09 -3.45
C PHE A 49 5.63 -21.68 -3.97
N LEU A 50 4.84 -20.68 -3.56
CA LEU A 50 5.00 -19.30 -4.03
C LEU A 50 6.21 -18.60 -3.40
N THR A 51 6.41 -18.80 -2.10
CA THR A 51 7.45 -18.09 -1.30
C THR A 51 8.75 -18.87 -1.18
N GLY A 52 8.73 -20.18 -1.43
CA GLY A 52 9.85 -21.08 -1.15
C GLY A 52 10.07 -21.36 0.34
N ILE A 53 9.22 -20.82 1.24
CA ILE A 53 9.34 -20.97 2.68
C ILE A 53 8.67 -22.27 3.12
N THR A 54 9.43 -23.16 3.76
CA THR A 54 8.97 -24.45 4.29
C THR A 54 8.75 -24.38 5.80
N ASP A 55 7.99 -25.34 6.34
CA ASP A 55 7.83 -25.48 7.81
C ASP A 55 9.18 -25.64 8.52
N ASP A 56 10.09 -26.41 7.93
CA ASP A 56 11.46 -26.58 8.46
C ASP A 56 12.24 -25.26 8.49
N ALA A 57 12.03 -24.37 7.51
CA ALA A 57 12.73 -23.08 7.45
C ALA A 57 12.26 -22.12 8.54
N VAL A 58 10.97 -22.17 8.92
CA VAL A 58 10.39 -21.30 9.94
C VAL A 58 10.38 -21.91 11.35
N ALA A 59 10.64 -23.20 11.50
CA ALA A 59 10.55 -23.90 12.78
C ALA A 59 11.39 -23.23 13.88
N GLY A 60 10.72 -22.75 14.93
CA GLY A 60 11.33 -22.05 16.06
C GLY A 60 11.87 -20.64 15.74
N GLN A 61 11.70 -20.14 14.52
CA GLN A 61 12.06 -18.77 14.14
C GLN A 61 11.09 -17.78 14.77
N ARG A 62 11.62 -16.60 15.10
CA ARG A 62 10.83 -15.52 15.68
C ARG A 62 11.30 -14.18 15.13
N ILE A 63 10.34 -13.36 14.73
CA ILE A 63 10.59 -11.95 14.41
C ILE A 63 11.09 -11.23 15.65
N ASP A 64 12.13 -10.42 15.47
CA ASP A 64 12.60 -9.49 16.50
C ASP A 64 11.59 -8.34 16.63
N ASP A 65 10.57 -8.57 17.47
CA ASP A 65 9.46 -7.65 17.69
C ASP A 65 9.96 -6.27 18.18
N ASP A 66 10.94 -6.25 19.08
CA ASP A 66 11.51 -5.02 19.65
C ASP A 66 12.20 -4.19 18.56
N ARG A 67 12.97 -4.85 17.68
CA ARG A 67 13.63 -4.17 16.56
C ARG A 67 12.62 -3.63 15.54
N VAL A 68 11.58 -4.40 15.22
CA VAL A 68 10.52 -3.96 14.30
C VAL A 68 9.80 -2.73 14.85
N LEU A 69 9.43 -2.75 16.13
CA LEU A 69 8.79 -1.63 16.81
C LEU A 69 9.68 -0.39 16.83
N GLU A 70 10.97 -0.57 17.12
CA GLU A 70 11.95 0.52 17.11
C GLU A 70 12.01 1.23 15.74
N VAL A 71 11.97 0.45 14.65
CA VAL A 71 12.02 0.97 13.28
C VAL A 71 10.71 1.66 12.90
N LEU A 72 9.58 0.97 13.08
CA LEU A 72 8.27 1.47 12.64
C LEU A 72 7.78 2.67 13.44
N SER A 73 8.12 2.77 14.73
CA SER A 73 7.73 3.91 15.58
C SER A 73 8.40 5.23 15.13
N LYS A 74 9.58 5.16 14.54
CA LYS A 74 10.36 6.32 14.05
C LYS A 74 9.99 6.74 12.62
N ALA A 75 9.26 5.91 11.87
CA ALA A 75 8.99 6.17 10.46
C ALA A 75 7.88 7.21 10.25
N ASP A 76 8.17 8.34 9.61
CA ASP A 76 7.15 9.35 9.26
C ASP A 76 6.11 8.85 8.24
N LEU A 77 6.40 7.72 7.57
CA LEU A 77 6.04 7.29 6.21
C LEU A 77 6.23 5.77 6.09
N ILE A 78 5.23 4.92 6.31
CA ILE A 78 5.36 3.48 5.99
C ILE A 78 4.91 3.22 4.55
N ILE A 79 5.81 2.70 3.71
CA ILE A 79 5.52 2.45 2.29
C ILE A 79 5.50 0.94 2.03
N ALA A 80 4.45 0.46 1.37
CA ALA A 80 4.34 -0.91 0.90
C ALA A 80 3.68 -1.00 -0.48
N HIS A 81 3.92 -2.10 -1.18
CA HIS A 81 3.28 -2.36 -2.47
C HIS A 81 2.08 -3.28 -2.26
N ASN A 82 0.87 -2.71 -2.28
CA ASN A 82 -0.37 -3.29 -1.72
C ASN A 82 -0.47 -3.12 -0.19
N ALA A 83 -0.24 -1.90 0.31
CA ALA A 83 -0.14 -1.58 1.73
C ALA A 83 -1.28 -2.11 2.62
N ARG A 84 -2.50 -2.24 2.08
CA ARG A 84 -3.62 -2.84 2.81
C ARG A 84 -3.31 -4.22 3.37
N PHE A 85 -2.56 -5.03 2.61
CA PHE A 85 -2.16 -6.37 3.04
C PHE A 85 -1.20 -6.29 4.23
N ASP A 86 -0.07 -5.61 4.06
CA ASP A 86 0.97 -5.50 5.10
C ASP A 86 0.45 -4.79 6.35
N ARG A 87 -0.31 -3.70 6.16
CA ARG A 87 -0.92 -2.92 7.24
C ARG A 87 -1.79 -3.78 8.14
N ALA A 88 -2.63 -4.65 7.57
CA ALA A 88 -3.51 -5.51 8.35
C ALA A 88 -2.73 -6.43 9.30
N PHE A 89 -1.59 -6.97 8.85
CA PHE A 89 -0.73 -7.81 9.68
C PHE A 89 0.07 -7.02 10.71
N ILE A 90 0.68 -5.91 10.30
CA ILE A 90 1.53 -5.09 11.17
C ILE A 90 0.71 -4.45 12.28
N GLU A 91 -0.42 -3.82 11.97
CA GLU A 91 -1.26 -3.17 12.99
C GLU A 91 -1.97 -4.19 13.89
N GLN A 92 -2.25 -5.41 13.41
CA GLN A 92 -2.76 -6.49 14.26
C GLN A 92 -1.69 -7.03 15.23
N ARG A 93 -0.44 -7.19 14.77
CA ARG A 93 0.66 -7.71 15.58
C ARG A 93 1.16 -6.69 16.60
N TYR A 94 1.26 -5.42 16.20
CA TYR A 94 1.89 -4.35 16.96
C TYR A 94 0.89 -3.26 17.35
N LEU A 95 -0.10 -3.61 18.17
CA LEU A 95 -1.17 -2.69 18.60
C LEU A 95 -0.64 -1.41 19.27
N GLU A 96 0.53 -1.50 19.90
CA GLU A 96 1.21 -0.39 20.58
C GLU A 96 1.75 0.70 19.64
N LEU A 97 1.89 0.43 18.34
CA LEU A 97 2.25 1.47 17.35
C LEU A 97 1.14 2.51 17.17
N GLY A 98 -0.10 2.15 17.51
CA GLY A 98 -1.29 2.93 17.15
C GLY A 98 -1.43 3.10 15.63
N PRO A 99 -2.31 3.99 15.17
CA PRO A 99 -2.44 4.32 13.75
C PRO A 99 -1.12 4.90 13.21
N ARG A 100 -0.58 4.33 12.13
CA ARG A 100 0.60 4.84 11.43
C ARG A 100 0.24 5.36 10.04
N PRO A 101 0.94 6.37 9.51
CA PRO A 101 0.72 6.82 8.14
C PRO A 101 1.25 5.79 7.14
N TRP A 102 0.39 5.36 6.21
CA TRP A 102 0.73 4.40 5.15
C TRP A 102 0.59 4.99 3.76
N ALA A 103 1.56 4.67 2.90
CA ALA A 103 1.56 4.92 1.47
C ALA A 103 1.55 3.58 0.71
N CYS A 104 0.71 3.49 -0.32
CA CYS A 104 0.58 2.32 -1.18
C CYS A 104 1.05 2.61 -2.60
N SER A 105 2.26 2.16 -2.95
CA SER A 105 2.80 2.35 -4.30
C SER A 105 1.95 1.69 -5.39
N MET A 106 1.19 0.64 -5.05
CA MET A 106 0.31 -0.05 -5.99
C MET A 106 -0.92 0.78 -6.38
N SER A 107 -1.54 1.47 -5.43
CA SER A 107 -2.84 2.14 -5.64
C SER A 107 -2.74 3.65 -5.80
N GLU A 108 -1.74 4.30 -5.19
CA GLU A 108 -1.63 5.77 -5.19
C GLU A 108 -0.89 6.31 -6.42
N ILE A 109 0.08 5.56 -6.95
CA ILE A 109 0.73 5.93 -8.21
C ILE A 109 -0.20 5.56 -9.37
N ASP A 110 -0.50 6.53 -10.23
CA ASP A 110 -1.19 6.28 -11.50
C ASP A 110 -0.22 5.71 -12.54
N TRP A 111 0.08 4.43 -12.40
CA TRP A 111 0.97 3.68 -13.29
C TRP A 111 0.58 3.76 -14.77
N LEU A 112 -0.72 3.93 -15.09
CA LEU A 112 -1.18 4.05 -16.46
C LEU A 112 -0.70 5.36 -17.09
N THR A 113 -0.71 6.47 -16.34
CA THR A 113 -0.14 7.74 -16.80
C THR A 113 1.37 7.68 -17.00
N LEU A 114 2.03 6.69 -16.38
CA LEU A 114 3.45 6.39 -16.56
C LEU A 114 3.72 5.39 -17.71
N GLU A 115 2.70 5.06 -18.51
CA GLU A 115 2.77 4.09 -19.61
C GLU A 115 3.13 2.67 -19.14
N MET A 116 2.68 2.31 -17.92
CA MET A 116 2.86 0.98 -17.35
C MET A 116 1.52 0.24 -17.31
N ASP A 117 1.51 -1.01 -17.81
CA ASP A 117 0.28 -1.75 -18.17
C ASP A 117 -0.15 -2.70 -17.04
N GLY A 118 -0.11 -2.20 -15.82
CA GLY A 118 -0.44 -3.01 -14.66
C GLY A 118 0.08 -2.40 -13.37
N LYS A 119 -0.20 -3.10 -12.28
CA LYS A 119 0.18 -2.67 -10.93
C LYS A 119 0.95 -3.73 -10.15
N ASN A 120 1.23 -4.89 -10.75
CA ASN A 120 1.99 -5.94 -10.09
C ASN A 120 3.48 -5.54 -10.03
N LEU A 121 4.09 -5.61 -8.84
CA LEU A 121 5.49 -5.20 -8.63
C LEU A 121 6.46 -5.83 -9.64
N GLY A 122 6.39 -7.14 -9.84
CA GLY A 122 7.24 -7.86 -10.79
C GLY A 122 7.06 -7.37 -12.23
N TYR A 123 5.81 -7.10 -12.63
CA TYR A 123 5.50 -6.58 -13.96
C TYR A 123 6.00 -5.14 -14.16
N LEU A 124 5.82 -4.27 -13.16
CA LEU A 124 6.34 -2.90 -13.17
C LEU A 124 7.87 -2.89 -13.29
N LEU A 125 8.55 -3.77 -12.57
CA LEU A 125 10.01 -3.93 -12.67
C LEU A 125 10.43 -4.42 -14.06
N MET A 126 9.72 -5.41 -14.60
CA MET A 126 9.98 -5.94 -15.95
C MET A 126 9.83 -4.86 -17.01
N GLN A 127 8.76 -4.07 -16.98
CA GLN A 127 8.55 -2.93 -17.89
C GLN A 127 9.63 -1.85 -17.70
N SER A 128 10.24 -1.77 -16.52
CA SER A 128 11.38 -0.91 -16.22
C SER A 128 12.75 -1.54 -16.54
N GLY A 129 12.79 -2.69 -17.22
CA GLY A 129 14.02 -3.40 -17.61
C GLY A 129 14.76 -4.07 -16.44
N ARG A 130 14.08 -4.35 -15.33
CA ARG A 130 14.65 -4.92 -14.10
C ARG A 130 14.03 -6.27 -13.78
N PHE A 131 14.84 -7.17 -13.23
CA PHE A 131 14.43 -8.53 -12.89
C PHE A 131 14.91 -8.85 -11.47
N TYR A 132 14.00 -9.24 -10.60
CA TYR A 132 14.29 -9.65 -9.22
C TYR A 132 13.51 -10.93 -8.89
N PRO A 133 14.07 -11.84 -8.06
CA PRO A 133 13.32 -12.97 -7.54
C PRO A 133 12.20 -12.46 -6.63
N ALA A 134 10.95 -12.73 -7.00
CA ALA A 134 9.77 -12.31 -6.25
C ALA A 134 9.51 -13.22 -5.04
N HIS A 135 8.62 -12.79 -4.15
CA HIS A 135 7.99 -13.60 -3.08
C HIS A 135 8.86 -13.90 -1.86
N HIS A 136 10.02 -13.26 -1.76
CA HIS A 136 10.77 -13.12 -0.51
C HIS A 136 10.68 -11.68 -0.05
N ALA A 137 10.31 -11.45 1.21
CA ALA A 137 10.03 -10.12 1.75
C ALA A 137 11.20 -9.14 1.54
N ALA A 138 12.44 -9.57 1.79
CA ALA A 138 13.62 -8.72 1.59
C ALA A 138 13.84 -8.32 0.13
N ASN A 139 13.61 -9.26 -0.80
CA ASN A 139 13.71 -8.98 -2.23
C ASN A 139 12.60 -8.05 -2.69
N ASP A 140 11.38 -8.22 -2.19
CA ASP A 140 10.24 -7.37 -2.53
C ASP A 140 10.44 -5.94 -2.00
N VAL A 141 10.95 -5.78 -0.77
CA VAL A 141 11.33 -4.48 -0.20
C VAL A 141 12.42 -3.80 -1.02
N TRP A 142 13.49 -4.53 -1.35
CA TRP A 142 14.57 -4.00 -2.18
C TRP A 142 14.06 -3.60 -3.58
N SER A 143 13.24 -4.45 -4.18
CA SER A 143 12.67 -4.22 -5.51
C SER A 143 11.75 -3.00 -5.52
N LEU A 144 10.91 -2.84 -4.49
CA LEU A 144 10.09 -1.66 -4.31
C LEU A 144 10.94 -0.39 -4.17
N PHE A 145 11.99 -0.42 -3.35
CA PHE A 145 12.93 0.70 -3.23
C PHE A 145 13.57 1.07 -4.59
N LYS A 146 14.01 0.07 -5.36
CA LYS A 146 14.58 0.27 -6.70
C LYS A 146 13.57 0.82 -7.71
N LEU A 147 12.30 0.42 -7.61
CA LEU A 147 11.23 0.97 -8.44
C LEU A 147 10.94 2.42 -8.07
N LEU A 148 10.78 2.72 -6.77
CA LEU A 148 10.47 4.06 -6.29
C LEU A 148 11.58 5.08 -6.59
N THR A 149 12.83 4.67 -6.49
CA THR A 149 13.99 5.53 -6.82
C THR A 149 14.30 5.60 -8.33
N SER A 150 13.44 5.05 -9.19
CA SER A 150 13.60 5.14 -10.63
C SER A 150 12.78 6.29 -11.22
N THR A 151 13.33 6.95 -12.23
CA THR A 151 12.63 7.98 -13.01
C THR A 151 11.89 7.31 -14.18
N PRO A 152 10.54 7.44 -14.26
CA PRO A 152 9.78 6.91 -15.38
C PRO A 152 10.29 7.45 -16.71
N LEU A 153 10.34 6.61 -17.74
CA LEU A 153 10.87 6.97 -19.07
C LEU A 153 10.18 8.22 -19.65
N ARG A 154 8.88 8.36 -19.46
CA ARG A 154 8.08 9.51 -19.90
C ARG A 154 8.56 10.84 -19.28
N PHE A 155 9.06 10.79 -18.05
CA PHE A 155 9.45 11.97 -17.29
C PHE A 155 10.92 12.34 -17.49
N GLN A 156 11.79 11.42 -17.92
CA GLN A 156 13.22 11.69 -18.13
C GLN A 156 13.53 12.91 -19.03
N LEU A 157 12.58 13.36 -19.86
CA LEU A 157 12.74 14.52 -20.75
C LEU A 157 11.94 15.77 -20.34
N LEU A 158 11.03 15.68 -19.35
CA LEU A 158 10.07 16.75 -19.00
C LEU A 158 9.98 17.04 -17.49
N ASP A 159 10.35 16.09 -16.64
CA ASP A 159 10.17 16.13 -15.20
C ASP A 159 11.22 15.22 -14.52
N ALA A 160 12.08 15.77 -13.66
CA ALA A 160 13.15 14.99 -13.04
C ALA A 160 12.66 14.04 -11.92
N ARG A 161 11.36 14.09 -11.59
CA ARG A 161 10.76 13.32 -10.48
C ARG A 161 10.85 11.81 -10.67
N CYS A 162 11.20 11.13 -9.59
CA CYS A 162 11.16 9.67 -9.50
C CYS A 162 9.79 9.18 -9.02
N CYS A 163 9.55 7.86 -9.12
CA CYS A 163 8.30 7.27 -8.64
C CYS A 163 8.03 7.53 -7.14
N LEU A 164 9.06 7.75 -6.33
CA LEU A 164 8.93 8.13 -4.92
C LEU A 164 8.31 9.52 -4.78
N ASP A 165 8.69 10.49 -5.62
CA ASP A 165 8.12 11.83 -5.61
C ASP A 165 6.62 11.79 -5.90
N LEU A 166 6.24 11.03 -6.93
CA LEU A 166 4.85 10.83 -7.31
C LEU A 166 4.04 10.16 -6.19
N LEU A 167 4.65 9.20 -5.48
CA LEU A 167 4.02 8.55 -4.34
C LEU A 167 3.83 9.51 -3.17
N LEU A 168 4.85 10.29 -2.81
CA LEU A 168 4.78 11.23 -1.69
C LEU A 168 3.76 12.34 -1.98
N GLU A 169 3.74 12.88 -3.20
CA GLU A 169 2.72 13.83 -3.66
C GLU A 169 1.30 13.22 -3.58
N ALA A 170 1.12 12.00 -4.12
CA ALA A 170 -0.17 11.32 -4.07
C ALA A 170 -0.61 10.97 -2.63
N SER A 171 0.34 10.76 -1.72
CA SER A 171 0.05 10.46 -0.32
C SER A 171 -0.31 11.67 0.52
N ASP A 172 0.25 12.82 0.19
CA ASP A 172 -0.08 14.10 0.83
C ASP A 172 -1.39 14.71 0.28
N ALA A 173 -1.79 14.30 -0.93
CA ALA A 173 -3.02 14.76 -1.56
C ALA A 173 -4.29 14.42 -0.75
N GLU A 174 -5.26 15.34 -0.79
CA GLU A 174 -6.54 15.18 -0.10
C GLU A 174 -7.27 13.91 -0.55
N THR A 175 -7.55 13.04 0.41
CA THR A 175 -8.34 11.83 0.21
C THR A 175 -9.59 11.87 1.05
N TYR A 176 -10.69 11.38 0.49
CA TYR A 176 -11.99 11.34 1.13
C TYR A 176 -12.47 9.90 1.22
N ARG A 177 -12.91 9.50 2.41
CA ARG A 177 -13.74 8.32 2.57
C ARG A 177 -15.15 8.67 2.15
N VAL A 178 -15.57 8.09 1.02
CA VAL A 178 -16.93 8.24 0.51
C VAL A 178 -17.79 7.10 1.01
N GLU A 179 -18.89 7.42 1.68
CA GLU A 179 -19.86 6.45 2.22
C GLU A 179 -21.23 6.61 1.54
N ALA A 180 -21.74 5.51 0.99
CA ALA A 180 -23.05 5.42 0.35
C ALA A 180 -24.14 5.13 1.40
N LEU A 181 -24.60 6.17 2.08
CA LEU A 181 -25.55 6.06 3.19
C LEU A 181 -26.93 5.63 2.69
N ASN A 182 -27.52 4.64 3.36
CA ASN A 182 -28.84 4.09 3.03
C ASN A 182 -29.01 3.61 1.58
N ALA A 183 -27.92 3.24 0.90
CA ALA A 183 -27.98 2.73 -0.47
C ALA A 183 -28.90 1.49 -0.55
N PRO A 184 -29.95 1.49 -1.41
CA PRO A 184 -30.83 0.34 -1.56
C PRO A 184 -30.06 -0.91 -2.01
N TYR A 185 -30.48 -2.10 -1.59
CA TYR A 185 -29.79 -3.36 -1.91
C TYR A 185 -29.54 -3.56 -3.42
N GLY A 186 -30.47 -3.09 -4.27
CA GLY A 186 -30.34 -3.18 -5.73
C GLY A 186 -29.16 -2.40 -6.33
N PHE A 187 -28.54 -1.49 -5.59
CA PHE A 187 -27.36 -0.73 -6.04
C PHE A 187 -26.04 -1.42 -5.71
N LYS A 188 -26.06 -2.54 -4.97
CA LYS A 188 -24.86 -3.30 -4.58
C LYS A 188 -23.90 -3.58 -5.74
N ASP A 189 -24.42 -4.07 -6.87
CA ASP A 189 -23.56 -4.45 -7.99
C ASP A 189 -22.96 -3.22 -8.69
N ARG A 190 -23.72 -2.11 -8.76
CA ARG A 190 -23.21 -0.83 -9.28
C ARG A 190 -22.11 -0.28 -8.38
N LEU A 191 -22.34 -0.24 -7.06
CA LEU A 191 -21.35 0.22 -6.08
C LEU A 191 -20.08 -0.64 -6.13
N LYS A 192 -20.21 -1.97 -6.18
CA LYS A 192 -19.07 -2.88 -6.35
C LYS A 192 -18.29 -2.61 -7.63
N SER A 193 -18.99 -2.38 -8.74
CA SER A 193 -18.33 -2.09 -10.03
C SER A 193 -17.51 -0.79 -10.00
N ARG A 194 -17.86 0.15 -9.11
CA ARG A 194 -17.12 1.38 -8.84
C ARG A 194 -16.08 1.25 -7.71
N GLY A 195 -15.81 0.04 -7.24
CA GLY A 195 -14.78 -0.20 -6.22
C GLY A 195 -15.24 -0.06 -4.76
N TYR A 196 -16.54 0.14 -4.50
CA TYR A 196 -17.02 0.21 -3.13
C TYR A 196 -16.89 -1.14 -2.41
N LYS A 197 -16.46 -1.07 -1.17
CA LYS A 197 -16.38 -2.17 -0.20
C LYS A 197 -17.54 -2.07 0.79
N TRP A 198 -18.00 -3.21 1.30
CA TRP A 198 -19.04 -3.24 2.34
C TRP A 198 -18.41 -3.17 3.72
N ASP A 199 -18.84 -2.23 4.56
CA ASP A 199 -18.55 -2.20 5.99
C ASP A 199 -19.68 -2.89 6.77
N PRO A 200 -19.46 -4.09 7.35
CA PRO A 200 -20.49 -4.80 8.09
C PRO A 200 -20.83 -4.16 9.45
N LYS A 201 -19.92 -3.37 10.04
CA LYS A 201 -20.13 -2.71 11.34
C LYS A 201 -21.06 -1.51 11.18
N LYS A 202 -20.75 -0.64 10.22
CA LYS A 202 -21.60 0.52 9.89
C LYS A 202 -22.78 0.19 8.99
N LYS A 203 -22.76 -0.98 8.34
CA LYS A 203 -23.71 -1.40 7.30
C LYS A 203 -23.81 -0.39 6.16
N VAL A 204 -22.66 0.05 5.66
CA VAL A 204 -22.54 1.05 4.59
C VAL A 204 -21.55 0.58 3.52
N TRP A 205 -21.80 0.95 2.27
CA TRP A 205 -20.79 0.82 1.22
C TRP A 205 -19.85 2.02 1.27
N TRP A 206 -18.55 1.79 1.12
CA TRP A 206 -17.57 2.86 1.14
C TRP A 206 -16.45 2.67 0.12
N THR A 207 -15.83 3.77 -0.28
CA THR A 207 -14.61 3.80 -1.09
C THR A 207 -13.72 4.97 -0.66
N GLU A 208 -12.49 5.02 -1.16
CA GLU A 208 -11.56 6.13 -0.95
C GLU A 208 -11.34 6.83 -2.30
N LEU A 209 -11.52 8.15 -2.34
CA LEU A 209 -11.38 8.94 -3.56
C LEU A 209 -10.63 10.24 -3.26
N GLY A 210 -9.75 10.65 -4.17
CA GLY A 210 -9.09 11.95 -4.10
C GLY A 210 -9.96 13.10 -4.62
N TYR A 211 -9.48 14.33 -4.46
CA TYR A 211 -10.01 15.50 -5.17
C TYR A 211 -9.45 15.56 -6.61
N PRO A 212 -10.25 15.94 -7.63
CA PRO A 212 -11.68 16.24 -7.59
C PRO A 212 -12.59 15.01 -7.78
N ALA A 213 -12.04 13.79 -7.91
CA ALA A 213 -12.80 12.59 -8.26
C ALA A 213 -14.00 12.29 -7.34
N TYR A 214 -13.94 12.63 -6.05
CA TYR A 214 -15.09 12.46 -5.16
C TYR A 214 -16.28 13.38 -5.52
N LEU A 215 -16.03 14.52 -6.19
CA LEU A 215 -17.09 15.42 -6.69
C LEU A 215 -17.85 14.77 -7.84
N ASP A 216 -17.13 14.13 -8.77
CA ASP A 216 -17.75 13.37 -9.86
C ASP A 216 -18.59 12.22 -9.30
N GLU A 217 -18.09 11.57 -8.23
CA GLU A 217 -18.84 10.53 -7.52
C GLU A 217 -20.10 11.07 -6.86
N ARG A 218 -20.04 12.25 -6.24
CA ARG A 218 -21.21 12.92 -5.65
C ARG A 218 -22.27 13.21 -6.72
N ASP A 219 -21.85 13.69 -7.88
CA ASP A 219 -22.76 14.03 -8.96
C ASP A 219 -23.39 12.75 -9.55
N TRP A 220 -22.63 11.65 -9.66
CA TRP A 220 -23.15 10.33 -10.01
C TRP A 220 -24.22 9.79 -9.02
N PHE A 221 -24.04 10.03 -7.71
CA PHE A 221 -25.06 9.69 -6.71
C PHE A 221 -26.37 10.45 -6.94
N ALA A 222 -26.27 11.74 -7.28
CA ALA A 222 -27.42 12.59 -7.55
C ALA A 222 -28.18 12.11 -8.81
N GLU A 223 -27.47 11.76 -9.89
CA GLU A 223 -28.06 11.24 -11.12
C GLU A 223 -28.84 9.93 -10.90
N LEU A 224 -28.36 9.08 -9.99
CA LEU A 224 -28.99 7.80 -9.68
C LEU A 224 -30.11 7.88 -8.63
N GLY A 225 -30.36 9.05 -8.06
CA GLY A 225 -31.32 9.22 -6.97
C GLY A 225 -30.94 8.45 -5.70
N LEU A 226 -29.64 8.26 -5.45
CA LEU A 226 -29.17 7.63 -4.22
C LEU A 226 -29.41 8.56 -3.02
N PRO A 227 -29.88 8.02 -1.88
CA PRO A 227 -30.50 8.83 -0.83
C PRO A 227 -29.53 9.72 -0.06
N SER A 228 -28.25 9.34 0.11
CA SER A 228 -27.28 10.19 0.80
C SER A 228 -25.83 9.81 0.48
N PHE A 229 -25.00 10.85 0.31
CA PHE A 229 -23.57 10.79 0.04
C PHE A 229 -22.85 11.50 1.18
N ALA A 230 -21.91 10.81 1.83
CA ALA A 230 -21.00 11.43 2.79
C ALA A 230 -19.56 11.31 2.30
N ALA A 231 -18.84 12.42 2.28
CA ALA A 231 -17.40 12.46 2.03
C ALA A 231 -16.71 12.99 3.28
N ILE A 232 -15.87 12.16 3.89
CA ILE A 232 -15.15 12.48 5.12
C ILE A 232 -13.67 12.56 4.76
N PRO A 233 -12.98 13.69 4.98
CA PRO A 233 -11.54 13.76 4.74
C PRO A 233 -10.82 12.75 5.64
N ILE A 234 -9.87 12.03 5.06
CA ILE A 234 -9.03 11.05 5.74
C ILE A 234 -7.56 11.30 5.42
N ASP A 235 -6.69 11.01 6.38
CA ASP A 235 -5.24 11.11 6.21
C ASP A 235 -4.58 9.73 5.97
N ALA A 236 -3.26 9.73 5.78
CA ALA A 236 -2.48 8.50 5.59
C ALA A 236 -2.61 7.48 6.74
N THR A 237 -2.98 7.92 7.96
CA THR A 237 -3.23 7.03 9.09
C THR A 237 -4.56 6.30 9.00
N GLN A 238 -5.45 6.72 8.11
CA GLN A 238 -6.82 6.18 7.96
C GLN A 238 -7.08 5.51 6.60
N ARG A 239 -6.16 5.63 5.64
CA ARG A 239 -6.22 5.01 4.30
C ARG A 239 -5.78 3.55 4.29
N HIS A 240 -6.06 2.82 3.21
CA HIS A 240 -5.58 1.44 2.99
C HIS A 240 -6.08 0.42 4.02
N LEU A 241 -7.32 0.57 4.49
CA LEU A 241 -8.02 -0.40 5.36
C LEU A 241 -8.74 -1.50 4.56
#